data_AF-A0A561TYY9-F1
#
_entry.id   AF-A0A561TYY9-F1
#
_cell.length_a   1.000
_cell.length_b   1.000
_cell.length_c   1.000
_cell.angle_alpha   90.00
_cell.angle_beta   90.00
_cell.angle_gamma   90.00
#
_symmetry.space_group_name_H-M   'P 1'
#
loop_
_entity.id
_entity.type
_entity.pdbx_description
1 polymer ?
#
loop_
_entity_poly.entity_id
_entity_poly.type
_entity_poly.pdbx_seq_one_letter_code
_entity_poly.pdbx_strand_id
1 'polypeptide(L)'
;MSGASSGAISSLEKWRATREYLAWQLRCADQRVRELEAAEEKERRQAERARARESWKIQPQRSHEAALLHRGDCSLYKSAFGFISHEDAVIALDEVALSSSSDVACR
;
A
#
# COMPACT_ATOMS: atom_id res chain seq x y z
N MET A 1 -44.09 19.73 55.62
CA MET A 1 -44.30 18.38 55.05
C MET A 1 -43.46 18.30 53.79
N SER A 2 -42.27 17.70 53.89
CA SER A 2 -41.31 17.62 52.79
C SER A 2 -41.72 16.50 51.84
N GLY A 3 -42.27 16.87 50.69
CA GLY A 3 -42.53 15.94 49.60
C GLY A 3 -41.23 15.56 48.94
N ALA A 4 -40.81 14.31 49.11
CA ALA A 4 -39.67 13.73 48.40
C ALA A 4 -39.90 13.86 46.88
N SER A 5 -39.10 14.70 46.22
CA SER A 5 -38.94 14.61 44.77
C SER A 5 -38.20 13.32 44.48
N SER A 6 -38.98 12.31 44.10
CA SER A 6 -38.57 10.99 43.65
C SER A 6 -37.29 11.04 42.81
N GLY A 7 -36.35 10.12 43.08
CA GLY A 7 -35.04 9.98 42.41
C GLY A 7 -35.10 9.55 40.94
N ALA A 8 -36.05 10.09 40.18
CA ALA A 8 -36.22 9.86 38.75
C ALA A 8 -35.35 10.86 37.96
N ILE A 9 -34.38 10.33 37.22
CA ILE A 9 -33.54 11.11 36.30
C ILE A 9 -34.43 11.91 35.35
N SER A 10 -34.17 13.22 35.27
CA SER A 10 -34.91 14.12 34.38
C SER A 10 -34.68 13.77 32.91
N SER A 11 -35.63 14.10 32.04
CA SER A 11 -35.46 13.89 30.60
C SER A 11 -34.22 14.59 30.03
N LEU A 12 -33.85 15.75 30.59
CA LEU A 12 -32.64 16.47 30.19
C LEU A 12 -31.36 15.69 30.53
N GLU A 13 -31.28 15.11 31.74
CA GLU A 13 -30.13 14.29 32.15
C GLU A 13 -30.01 13.02 31.31
N LYS A 14 -31.14 12.38 30.97
CA LYS A 14 -31.16 11.24 30.04
C LYS A 14 -30.54 11.62 28.70
N TRP A 15 -30.99 12.72 28.09
CA TRP A 15 -30.45 13.16 26.80
C TRP A 15 -28.99 13.61 26.87
N ARG A 16 -28.53 14.16 27.99
CA ARG A 16 -27.10 14.46 28.22
C ARG A 16 -26.27 13.18 28.22
N ALA A 17 -26.71 12.15 28.96
CA ALA A 17 -26.05 10.85 28.98
C ALA A 17 -26.08 10.18 27.59
N THR A 18 -27.21 10.25 26.87
CA THR A 18 -27.31 9.74 25.50
C THR A 18 -26.32 10.43 24.57
N ARG A 19 -26.19 11.76 24.65
CA ARG A 19 -25.22 12.51 23.84
C ARG A 19 -23.78 12.09 24.13
N GLU A 20 -23.43 11.91 25.40
CA GLU A 20 -22.10 11.44 25.80
C GLU A 20 -21.81 10.03 25.30
N TYR A 21 -22.80 9.13 25.38
CA TYR A 21 -22.71 7.79 24.85
C TYR A 21 -22.52 7.79 23.33
N LEU A 22 -23.31 8.56 22.59
CA LEU A 22 -23.18 8.69 21.14
C LEU A 22 -21.81 9.28 20.75
N ALA A 23 -21.31 10.26 21.50
CA ALA A 23 -19.97 10.81 21.26
C ALA A 23 -18.87 9.76 21.51
N TRP A 24 -19.04 8.90 22.51
CA TRP A 24 -18.13 7.77 22.72
C TRP A 24 -18.21 6.75 21.58
N GLN A 25 -19.42 6.39 21.14
CA GLN A 25 -19.61 5.48 20.01
C GLN A 25 -18.96 6.01 18.73
N LEU A 26 -19.11 7.31 18.46
CA LEU A 26 -18.46 7.97 17.32
C LEU A 26 -16.94 7.84 17.40
N ARG A 27 -16.33 8.11 18.55
CA ARG A 27 -14.87 7.94 18.72
C ARG A 27 -14.42 6.49 18.51
N CYS A 28 -15.19 5.51 18.95
CA CYS A 28 -14.90 4.10 18.70
C CYS A 28 -14.98 3.76 17.20
N ALA A 29 -16.00 4.27 16.50
CA ALA A 29 -16.13 4.09 15.07
C ALA A 29 -14.97 4.74 14.29
N ASP A 30 -14.62 5.98 14.64
CA ASP A 30 -13.49 6.71 14.03
C ASP A 30 -12.17 5.96 14.22
N GLN A 31 -11.95 5.42 15.43
CA GLN A 31 -10.76 4.61 15.70
C GLN A 31 -10.74 3.36 14.82
N ARG A 32 -11.89 2.69 14.66
CA ARG A 32 -11.98 1.49 13.81
C ARG A 32 -11.73 1.82 12.33
N VAL A 33 -12.23 2.94 11.84
CA VAL A 33 -11.97 3.39 10.46
C VAL A 33 -10.47 3.59 10.25
N ARG A 34 -9.78 4.30 11.15
CA ARG A 34 -8.33 4.52 11.04
C ARG A 34 -7.52 3.23 11.02
N GLU A 35 -7.91 2.25 11.83
CA GLU A 35 -7.27 0.92 11.84
C GLU A 35 -7.43 0.20 10.50
N LEU A 36 -8.63 0.26 9.91
CA LEU A 36 -8.92 -0.36 8.63
C LEU A 36 -8.17 0.34 7.49
N GLU A 37 -8.19 1.67 7.44
CA GLU A 37 -7.42 2.45 6.46
C GLU A 37 -5.91 2.13 6.53
N ALA A 38 -5.36 2.01 7.74
CA ALA A 38 -3.96 1.64 7.93
C ALA A 38 -3.66 0.20 7.48
N ALA A 39 -4.61 -0.73 7.68
CA ALA A 39 -4.49 -2.11 7.21
C ALA A 39 -4.53 -2.20 5.68
N GLU A 40 -5.50 -1.53 5.05
CA GLU A 40 -5.63 -1.47 3.58
C GLU A 40 -4.37 -0.87 2.93
N GLU A 41 -3.85 0.23 3.49
CA GLU A 41 -2.61 0.84 2.99
C GLU A 41 -1.41 -0.10 3.13
N LYS A 42 -1.34 -0.86 4.23
CA LYS A 42 -0.27 -1.84 4.44
C LYS A 42 -0.37 -2.99 3.44
N GLU A 43 -1.56 -3.53 3.20
CA GLU A 43 -1.79 -4.58 2.21
C GLU A 43 -1.47 -4.09 0.80
N ARG A 44 -1.91 -2.89 0.44
CA ARG A 44 -1.56 -2.25 -0.84
C ARG A 44 -0.05 -2.16 -1.04
N ARG A 45 0.69 -1.66 -0.05
CA ARG A 45 2.16 -1.59 -0.11
C ARG A 45 2.82 -2.97 -0.18
N GLN A 46 2.26 -3.98 0.49
CA GLN A 46 2.77 -5.34 0.41
C GLN A 46 2.54 -5.93 -0.99
N ALA A 47 1.37 -5.72 -1.57
CA ALA A 47 1.07 -6.14 -2.94
C ALA A 47 1.96 -5.43 -3.96
N GLU A 48 2.18 -4.12 -3.81
CA GLU A 48 3.11 -3.35 -4.65
C GLU A 48 4.54 -3.89 -4.56
N ARG A 49 5.01 -4.21 -3.35
CA ARG A 49 6.34 -4.82 -3.13
C ARG A 49 6.44 -6.23 -3.71
N ALA A 50 5.40 -7.04 -3.59
CA ALA A 50 5.36 -8.38 -4.17
C ALA A 50 5.43 -8.30 -5.70
N ARG A 51 4.59 -7.44 -6.32
CA ARG A 51 4.65 -7.15 -7.76
C ARG A 51 6.03 -6.66 -8.19
N ALA A 52 6.63 -5.74 -7.43
CA ALA A 52 7.97 -5.23 -7.74
C ALA A 52 9.02 -6.35 -7.73
N ARG A 53 8.99 -7.26 -6.75
CA ARG A 53 9.93 -8.40 -6.66
C ARG A 53 9.80 -9.38 -7.81
N GLU A 54 8.58 -9.61 -8.28
CA GLU A 54 8.30 -10.54 -9.38
C GLU A 54 8.51 -9.91 -10.77
N SER A 55 8.49 -8.58 -10.84
CA SER A 55 8.69 -7.81 -12.07
C SER A 55 10.16 -7.51 -12.36
N TRP A 56 10.42 -7.02 -13.56
CA TRP A 56 11.72 -6.50 -14.00
C TRP A 56 11.57 -5.09 -14.55
N LYS A 57 12.50 -4.19 -14.22
CA LYS A 57 12.60 -2.84 -14.79
C LYS A 57 13.41 -2.85 -16.07
N ILE A 58 12.95 -2.10 -17.06
CA ILE A 58 13.70 -1.85 -18.30
C ILE A 58 14.53 -0.57 -18.15
N GLN A 59 15.84 -0.69 -18.33
CA GLN A 59 16.72 0.42 -18.69
C GLN A 59 16.84 0.46 -20.22
N PRO A 60 16.32 1.50 -20.88
CA PRO A 60 16.46 1.63 -22.32
C PRO A 60 17.91 1.96 -22.69
N GLN A 61 18.34 1.49 -23.86
CA GLN A 61 19.63 1.86 -24.42
C GLN A 61 19.72 3.38 -24.62
N ARG A 62 20.87 3.97 -24.27
CA ARG A 62 21.21 5.38 -24.51
C ARG A 62 22.57 5.46 -25.19
N SER A 63 22.96 6.64 -25.67
CA SER A 63 24.21 6.84 -26.44
C SER A 63 25.49 6.33 -25.76
N HIS A 64 25.49 6.18 -24.43
CA HIS A 64 26.62 5.68 -23.64
C HIS A 64 26.29 4.47 -22.74
N GLU A 65 25.07 3.91 -22.84
CA GLU A 65 24.61 2.85 -21.95
C GLU A 65 23.85 1.78 -22.74
N ALA A 66 24.16 0.50 -22.49
CA ALA A 66 23.42 -0.62 -23.05
C ALA A 66 22.00 -0.70 -22.48
N ALA A 67 21.11 -1.38 -23.19
CA ALA A 67 19.82 -1.78 -22.62
C ALA A 67 20.07 -2.84 -21.54
N LEU A 68 19.45 -2.67 -20.37
CA LEU A 68 19.63 -3.57 -19.23
C LEU A 68 18.28 -3.91 -18.61
N LEU A 69 18.14 -5.15 -18.15
CA LEU A 69 17.05 -5.56 -17.28
C LEU A 69 17.53 -5.58 -15.83
N HIS A 70 16.76 -4.94 -14.96
CA HIS A 70 16.99 -4.93 -13.52
C HIS A 70 15.85 -5.63 -12.81
N ARG A 71 16.11 -6.28 -11.67
CA ARG A 71 15.01 -6.74 -10.79
C ARG A 71 14.11 -5.56 -10.43
N GLY A 72 12.80 -5.78 -10.35
CA GLY A 72 11.85 -4.69 -10.14
C GLY A 72 12.00 -4.01 -8.78
N ASP A 73 12.57 -4.70 -7.79
CA ASP A 73 12.98 -4.15 -6.49
C ASP A 73 14.42 -3.62 -6.45
N CYS A 74 15.14 -3.58 -7.58
CA CYS A 74 16.48 -3.00 -7.68
C CYS A 74 16.47 -1.54 -7.23
N SER A 75 17.26 -1.24 -6.20
CA SER A 75 17.40 0.09 -5.60
C SER A 75 18.47 0.96 -6.28
N LEU A 76 19.34 0.35 -7.08
CA LEU A 76 20.42 1.02 -7.81
C LEU A 76 19.86 1.77 -9.03
N TYR A 77 18.96 1.14 -9.79
CA TYR A 77 18.29 1.77 -10.93
C TYR A 77 16.93 2.35 -10.52
N LYS A 78 16.89 3.68 -10.38
CA LYS A 78 15.73 4.42 -9.87
C LYS A 78 14.71 4.82 -10.94
N SER A 79 15.12 4.97 -12.19
CA SER A 79 14.25 5.42 -13.29
C SER A 79 13.70 4.24 -14.09
N ALA A 80 12.54 3.72 -13.75
CA ALA A 80 11.91 2.72 -14.61
C ALA A 80 11.24 3.41 -15.81
N PHE A 81 11.64 3.08 -17.04
CA PHE A 81 10.85 3.44 -18.23
C PHE A 81 9.59 2.56 -18.34
N GLY A 82 9.68 1.33 -17.83
CA GLY A 82 8.57 0.39 -17.75
C GLY A 82 8.96 -0.86 -16.95
N PHE A 83 7.96 -1.69 -16.65
CA PHE A 83 8.13 -2.99 -16.01
C PHE A 83 7.63 -4.10 -16.94
N ILE A 84 8.30 -5.26 -16.91
CA ILE A 84 7.87 -6.48 -17.59
C ILE A 84 7.78 -7.64 -16.61
N SER A 85 7.02 -8.67 -16.99
CA SER A 85 6.89 -9.90 -16.19
C SER A 85 8.20 -10.69 -16.18
N HIS A 86 8.31 -11.65 -15.26
CA HIS A 86 9.43 -12.58 -15.25
C HIS A 86 9.52 -13.39 -16.56
N GLU A 87 8.39 -13.82 -17.11
CA GLU A 87 8.33 -14.59 -18.35
C GLU A 87 8.83 -13.77 -19.54
N ASP A 88 8.35 -12.53 -19.68
CA ASP A 88 8.82 -11.62 -20.73
C ASP A 88 10.30 -11.28 -20.58
N ALA A 89 10.79 -11.15 -19.34
CA ALA A 89 12.21 -10.92 -19.07
C ALA A 89 13.05 -12.14 -19.49
N VAL A 90 12.59 -13.37 -19.23
CA VAL A 90 13.27 -14.59 -19.68
C VAL A 90 13.29 -14.66 -21.20
N ILE A 91 12.17 -14.38 -21.87
CA ILE A 91 12.09 -14.34 -23.34
C ILE A 91 13.08 -13.32 -23.91
N ALA A 92 13.08 -12.09 -23.37
CA ALA A 92 14.00 -11.04 -23.82
C ALA A 92 15.47 -11.44 -23.62
N LEU A 93 15.80 -12.13 -22.52
CA LEU A 93 17.17 -12.62 -22.28
C LEU A 93 17.56 -13.76 -23.23
N ASP A 94 16.62 -14.63 -23.60
CA ASP A 94 16.86 -15.76 -24.51
C ASP A 94 17.01 -15.28 -25.97
N GLU A 95 16.20 -14.31 -26.40
CA GLU A 95 16.34 -13.64 -27.71
C GLU A 95 17.69 -12.89 -27.84
N VAL A 96 18.19 -12.31 -26.74
CA VAL A 96 19.49 -11.64 -26.68
C VAL A 96 20.65 -12.63 -26.73
N ALA A 97 20.50 -13.84 -26.17
CA ALA A 97 21.53 -14.89 -26.28
C ALA A 97 21.78 -15.31 -27.75
N LEU A 98 20.76 -15.16 -28.61
CA LEU A 98 20.86 -15.37 -30.06
C LEU A 98 21.41 -14.15 -30.82
N SER A 99 21.48 -12.98 -30.19
CA SER A 99 21.88 -11.70 -30.78
C SER A 99 22.86 -10.94 -29.85
N SER A 100 24.10 -11.44 -29.78
CA SER A 100 25.19 -10.92 -28.95
C SER A 100 25.19 -9.40 -28.69
N SER A 101 24.69 -8.99 -27.51
CA SER A 101 25.17 -7.92 -26.61
C SER A 101 24.02 -7.25 -25.84
N SER A 102 23.62 -7.82 -24.69
CA SER A 102 23.07 -7.05 -23.56
C SER A 102 23.41 -7.78 -22.27
N ASP A 103 24.19 -7.13 -21.40
CA ASP A 103 24.67 -7.72 -20.15
C ASP A 103 23.64 -7.56 -19.02
N VAL A 104 23.35 -8.62 -18.27
CA VAL A 104 22.45 -8.54 -17.11
C VAL A 104 23.16 -7.84 -15.96
N ALA A 105 22.62 -6.70 -15.49
CA ALA A 105 23.26 -5.90 -14.44
C ALA A 105 23.00 -6.39 -12.99
N CYS A 106 21.98 -7.23 -12.76
CA CYS A 106 21.64 -7.73 -11.43
C CYS A 106 21.27 -9.22 -11.50
N ARG A 107 22.22 -10.09 -11.15
CA ARG A 107 21.97 -11.49 -10.78
C ARG A 107 21.82 -11.62 -9.27
#